data_AF-A0A349FZ70-F1
#
_entry.id   AF-A0A349FZ70-F1
#
_cell.length_a   1.000
_cell.length_b   1.000
_cell.length_c   1.000
_cell.angle_alpha   90.00
_cell.angle_beta   90.00
_cell.angle_gamma   90.00
#
_symmetry.space_group_name_H-M   'P 1'
#
loop_
_entity.id
_entity.type
_entity.pdbx_description
1 polymer ?
#
loop_
_entity_poly.entity_id
_entity_poly.type
_entity_poly.pdbx_seq_one_letter_code
_entity_poly.pdbx_strand_id
1 'polypeptide(L)'
;MDKVVCDQGITSLTSLINFFTCTLLDFVIPLLIALSIVAFIYGILKFFLNPDNEEKKKEGKTFMLWGIIALFVMVSIWPLVSIFSNTFLPAGSKTNFSDIKAGPGN
;
A
#
# COMPACT_ATOMS: atom_id res chain seq x y z
N MET A 1 -2.85 -5.67 5.78
CA MET A 1 -2.09 -6.08 4.57
C MET A 1 -0.60 -5.87 4.81
N ASP A 2 -0.10 -6.39 5.93
CA ASP A 2 1.11 -5.84 6.58
C ASP A 2 2.07 -6.95 7.05
N LYS A 3 1.62 -8.21 7.04
CA LYS A 3 2.47 -9.34 7.47
C LYS A 3 3.50 -9.79 6.42
N VAL A 4 3.38 -9.33 5.18
CA VAL A 4 4.25 -9.78 4.07
C VAL A 4 5.61 -9.08 4.08
N VAL A 5 5.69 -7.85 4.59
CA VAL A 5 6.98 -7.11 4.69
C VAL A 5 7.84 -7.67 5.84
N CYS A 6 7.21 -8.31 6.83
CA CYS A 6 7.90 -8.77 8.05
C CYS A 6 8.36 -10.22 8.01
N ASP A 7 8.02 -10.98 6.96
CA ASP A 7 8.52 -12.35 6.78
C ASP A 7 9.45 -12.40 5.57
N GLN A 8 10.70 -11.98 5.74
CA GLN A 8 11.79 -12.30 4.82
C GLN A 8 13.06 -12.56 5.62
N GLY A 9 13.35 -13.85 5.85
CA GLY A 9 14.70 -14.40 5.98
C GLY A 9 15.47 -14.09 7.27
N ILE A 10 15.84 -15.15 7.99
CA ILE A 10 16.64 -15.09 9.22
C ILE A 10 18.11 -14.76 8.88
N THR A 11 18.44 -13.47 8.81
CA THR A 11 19.81 -12.95 8.92
C THR A 11 19.82 -11.88 10.01
N SER A 12 20.63 -12.08 11.07
CA SER A 12 20.52 -11.38 12.35
C SER A 12 20.59 -9.84 12.30
N LEU A 13 21.13 -9.24 11.24
CA LEU A 13 21.07 -7.78 10.98
C LEU A 13 19.76 -7.36 10.32
N THR A 14 19.28 -8.15 9.36
CA THR A 14 17.99 -7.96 8.69
C THR A 14 16.84 -8.04 9.69
N SER A 15 16.96 -8.86 10.74
CA SER A 15 15.95 -8.92 11.82
C SER A 15 15.77 -7.58 12.55
N LEU A 16 16.84 -6.81 12.76
CA LEU A 16 16.76 -5.53 13.45
C LEU A 16 16.19 -4.43 12.56
N ILE A 17 16.59 -4.43 11.29
CA ILE A 17 16.11 -3.48 10.27
C ILE A 17 14.63 -3.75 9.97
N ASN A 18 14.25 -5.02 9.78
CA ASN A 18 12.84 -5.38 9.54
C ASN A 18 11.95 -5.05 10.74
N PHE A 19 12.42 -5.19 11.98
CA PHE A 19 11.63 -4.81 13.15
C PHE A 19 11.31 -3.31 13.17
N PHE A 20 12.32 -2.46 12.89
CA PHE A 20 12.14 -1.02 12.80
C PHE A 20 11.26 -0.62 11.61
N THR A 21 11.55 -1.14 10.42
CA THR A 21 10.81 -0.84 9.19
C THR A 21 9.36 -1.30 9.29
N CYS A 22 9.08 -2.51 9.79
CA CYS A 22 7.71 -2.99 9.99
C CYS A 22 6.95 -2.12 11.00
N THR A 23 7.53 -1.83 12.16
CA THR A 23 6.85 -1.01 13.17
C THR A 23 6.54 0.39 12.64
N LEU A 24 7.44 0.97 11.85
CA LEU A 24 7.25 2.28 11.26
C LEU A 24 6.18 2.26 10.16
N LEU A 25 6.27 1.34 9.20
CA LEU A 25 5.34 1.29 8.06
C LEU A 25 3.92 0.88 8.48
N ASP A 26 3.78 -0.08 9.39
CA ASP A 26 2.47 -0.58 9.84
C ASP A 26 1.68 0.50 10.60
N PHE A 27 2.36 1.49 11.17
CA PHE A 27 1.74 2.66 11.80
C PHE A 27 1.62 3.87 10.84
N VAL A 28 2.64 4.14 10.02
CA VAL A 28 2.71 5.32 9.14
C VAL A 28 1.72 5.23 7.97
N ILE A 29 1.55 4.05 7.37
CA ILE A 29 0.66 3.86 6.22
C ILE A 29 -0.80 4.16 6.61
N PRO A 30 -1.41 3.54 7.64
CA PRO A 30 -2.79 3.84 8.01
C PRO A 30 -2.97 5.30 8.46
N LEU A 31 -1.94 5.90 9.06
CA LEU A 31 -1.95 7.31 9.44
C LEU A 31 -2.01 8.25 8.21
N LEU A 32 -1.20 8.00 7.18
CA LEU A 32 -1.22 8.76 5.92
C LEU A 32 -2.53 8.60 5.15
N ILE A 33 -3.13 7.40 5.18
CA ILE A 33 -4.44 7.15 4.56
C ILE A 33 -5.52 7.94 5.29
N ALA A 34 -5.53 7.92 6.63
CA ALA A 34 -6.47 8.69 7.42
C ALA A 34 -6.34 10.20 7.13
N LEU A 35 -5.11 10.72 7.08
CA LEU A 35 -4.84 12.13 6.81
C LEU A 35 -5.24 12.53 5.37
N SER A 36 -5.04 11.64 4.40
CA SER A 36 -5.48 11.85 3.01
C SER A 36 -7.00 11.90 2.87
N ILE A 37 -7.73 11.03 3.57
CA ILE A 37 -9.21 11.03 3.58
C ILE A 37 -9.73 12.35 4.17
N VAL A 38 -9.14 12.81 5.27
CA VAL A 38 -9.51 14.10 5.89
C VAL A 38 -9.24 15.26 4.92
N ALA A 39 -8.08 15.29 4.26
CA ALA A 39 -7.75 16.31 3.27
C ALA A 39 -8.70 16.28 2.07
N PHE A 40 -9.11 15.09 1.62
CA PHE A 40 -10.07 14.91 0.53
C PHE A 40 -11.45 15.48 0.89
N ILE A 41 -11.96 15.16 2.09
CA ILE A 41 -13.24 15.68 2.60
C ILE A 41 -13.19 17.21 2.74
N TYR A 42 -12.09 17.76 3.25
CA TYR A 42 -11.92 19.21 3.39
C TYR A 42 -11.88 19.94 2.03
N GLY A 43 -11.23 19.33 1.02
CA GLY A 43 -11.20 19.86 -0.35
C GLY A 43 -12.59 19.91 -1.00
N ILE A 44 -13.42 18.88 -0.80
CA ILE A 44 -14.79 18.83 -1.31
C ILE A 44 -15.68 19.87 -0.63
N LEU A 45 -15.60 19.98 0.70
CA LEU A 45 -16.39 20.96 1.46
C LEU A 45 -16.06 22.39 1.02
N LYS A 46 -14.77 22.73 0.89
CA LYS A 46 -14.35 24.07 0.43
C LYS A 46 -14.85 24.39 -0.97
N PHE A 47 -14.97 23.38 -1.85
CA PHE A 47 -15.52 23.52 -3.20
C PHE A 47 -17.03 23.73 -3.21
N PHE A 48 -17.77 23.00 -2.36
CA PHE A 48 -19.23 23.06 -2.32
C PHE A 48 -19.78 24.32 -1.64
N LEU A 49 -19.09 24.87 -0.63
CA LEU A 49 -19.61 26.01 0.14
C LEU A 49 -19.50 27.39 -0.56
N ASN A 50 -18.82 27.52 -1.71
CA ASN A 50 -18.65 28.82 -2.38
C ASN A 50 -18.85 28.74 -3.92
N PRO A 51 -20.09 28.55 -4.40
CA PRO A 51 -20.39 28.44 -5.83
C PRO A 51 -20.38 29.78 -6.60
N ASP A 52 -20.47 30.92 -5.93
CA ASP A 52 -20.82 32.23 -6.52
C ASP A 52 -19.65 33.14 -6.94
N ASN A 53 -18.38 32.73 -6.78
CA ASN A 53 -17.22 33.53 -7.23
C ASN A 53 -16.40 32.78 -8.28
N GLU A 54 -16.28 33.32 -9.50
CA GLU A 54 -15.57 32.68 -10.62
C GLU A 54 -14.10 32.35 -10.31
N GLU A 55 -13.44 33.15 -9.47
CA GLU A 55 -12.09 32.88 -8.96
C GLU A 55 -12.02 31.61 -8.10
N LYS A 56 -12.96 31.46 -7.15
CA LYS A 56 -13.03 30.28 -6.26
C LYS A 56 -13.47 29.02 -7.00
N LYS A 57 -14.19 29.17 -8.11
CA LYS A 57 -14.53 28.08 -9.03
C LYS A 57 -13.28 27.51 -9.70
N LYS A 58 -12.36 28.36 -10.16
CA LYS A 58 -11.07 27.94 -10.74
C LYS A 58 -10.19 27.27 -9.69
N GLU A 59 -10.05 27.91 -8.54
CA GLU A 59 -9.24 27.40 -7.43
C GLU A 59 -9.78 26.06 -6.91
N GLY A 60 -11.10 25.97 -6.83
CA GLY A 60 -11.85 24.81 -6.42
C GLY A 60 -11.74 23.61 -7.36
N LYS A 61 -11.78 23.85 -8.68
CA LYS A 61 -11.53 22.80 -9.69
C LYS A 61 -10.11 22.24 -9.56
N THR A 62 -9.12 23.10 -9.33
CA THR A 62 -7.74 22.67 -9.09
C THR A 62 -7.65 21.85 -7.81
N PHE A 63 -8.30 22.27 -6.72
CA PHE A 63 -8.32 21.51 -5.46
C PHE A 63 -9.00 20.14 -5.61
N MET A 64 -10.09 20.05 -6.38
CA MET A 64 -10.77 18.79 -6.68
C MET A 64 -9.87 17.83 -7.47
N LEU A 65 -9.11 18.37 -8.45
CA LEU A 65 -8.16 17.58 -9.24
C LEU A 65 -7.02 17.03 -8.36
N TRP A 66 -6.47 17.85 -7.46
CA TRP A 66 -5.45 17.41 -6.50
C TRP A 66 -5.98 16.32 -5.55
N GLY A 67 -7.24 16.42 -5.10
CA GLY A 67 -7.88 15.37 -4.29
C GLY A 67 -8.03 14.05 -5.04
N ILE A 68 -8.45 14.10 -6.31
CA ILE A 68 -8.58 12.91 -7.17
C ILE A 68 -7.21 12.26 -7.42
N ILE A 69 -6.17 13.06 -7.68
CA ILE A 69 -4.80 12.55 -7.87
C ILE A 69 -4.30 11.84 -6.61
N ALA A 70 -4.50 12.43 -5.42
CA ALA A 70 -4.10 11.82 -4.16
C ALA A 70 -4.81 10.47 -3.93
N LEU A 71 -6.11 10.40 -4.23
CA LEU A 71 -6.89 9.17 -4.10
C LEU A 71 -6.46 8.11 -5.12
N PHE A 72 -6.18 8.53 -6.35
CA PHE A 72 -5.68 7.66 -7.41
C PHE A 72 -4.33 7.06 -7.06
N VAL A 73 -3.38 7.85 -6.55
CA VAL A 73 -2.06 7.36 -6.14
C VAL A 73 -2.18 6.33 -5.02
N MET A 74 -2.97 6.60 -3.99
CA MET A 74 -3.15 5.64 -2.89
C MET A 74 -3.76 4.31 -3.34
N VAL A 75 -4.75 4.36 -4.25
CA VAL A 75 -5.37 3.14 -4.78
C VAL A 75 -4.45 2.42 -5.78
N SER A 76 -3.62 3.15 -6.53
CA SER A 76 -2.78 2.57 -7.58
C SER A 76 -1.58 1.77 -7.07
N ILE A 77 -1.09 2.08 -5.87
CA ILE A 77 0.10 1.42 -5.31
C ILE A 77 -0.22 0.00 -4.81
N TRP A 78 -1.44 -0.24 -4.32
CA TRP A 78 -1.82 -1.51 -3.70
C TRP A 78 -1.85 -2.70 -4.69
N PRO A 79 -2.46 -2.59 -5.89
CA PRO A 79 -2.43 -3.65 -6.90
C PRO A 79 -1.04 -3.84 -7.50
N LEU A 80 -0.31 -2.74 -7.75
CA LEU A 80 1.03 -2.81 -8.33
C LEU A 80 1.97 -3.63 -7.44
N VAL A 81 1.99 -3.34 -6.14
CA VAL A 81 2.82 -4.08 -5.17
C VAL A 81 2.45 -5.56 -5.11
N SER A 82 1.16 -5.90 -5.07
CA SER A 82 0.72 -7.29 -5.01
C SER A 82 1.13 -8.08 -6.26
N ILE A 83 0.98 -7.50 -7.45
CA ILE A 83 1.34 -8.14 -8.72
C ILE A 83 2.86 -8.28 -8.83
N PHE A 84 3.60 -7.25 -8.42
CA PHE A 84 5.06 -7.27 -8.43
C PHE A 84 5.61 -8.35 -7.49
N SER A 85 5.13 -8.43 -6.26
CA SER A 85 5.52 -9.48 -5.31
C SER A 85 5.20 -10.88 -5.82
N ASN A 86 4.02 -11.12 -6.39
CA ASN A 86 3.64 -12.44 -6.91
C ASN A 86 4.43 -12.87 -8.15
N THR A 87 4.88 -11.92 -8.96
CA THR A 87 5.58 -12.20 -10.22
C THR A 87 7.08 -12.46 -10.00
N PHE A 88 7.71 -11.75 -9.06
CA PHE A 88 9.14 -11.91 -8.77
C PHE A 88 9.45 -12.94 -7.68
N LEU A 89 8.44 -13.35 -6.87
CA LEU A 89 8.54 -14.45 -5.91
C LEU A 89 7.50 -15.54 -6.24
N PRO A 90 7.70 -16.35 -7.29
CA PRO A 90 6.91 -17.55 -7.47
C PRO A 90 7.19 -18.50 -6.30
N ALA A 91 6.24 -18.62 -5.38
CA ALA A 91 6.22 -19.61 -4.32
C ALA A 91 6.16 -21.01 -4.95
N GLY A 92 7.33 -21.59 -5.24
CA GLY A 92 7.42 -22.86 -5.95
C GLY A 92 8.72 -23.60 -5.71
N SER A 93 8.90 -24.11 -4.49
CA SER A 93 9.44 -25.47 -4.21
C SER A 93 9.81 -25.61 -2.72
N LYS A 94 8.80 -25.77 -1.86
CA LYS A 94 8.98 -26.58 -0.65
C LYS A 94 8.69 -28.03 -1.06
N THR A 95 9.56 -28.65 -1.86
CA THR A 95 9.56 -30.11 -1.95
C THR A 95 10.06 -30.58 -0.60
N ASN A 96 9.14 -30.95 0.29
CA ASN A 96 9.54 -31.61 1.52
C ASN A 96 10.30 -32.85 1.09
N PHE A 97 11.54 -32.95 1.56
CA PHE A 97 12.44 -34.05 1.21
C PHE A 97 11.85 -35.44 1.58
N SER A 98 10.78 -35.48 2.37
CA SER A 98 9.93 -36.64 2.63
C SER A 98 9.17 -37.17 1.40
N ASP A 99 8.80 -36.30 0.44
CA ASP A 99 8.02 -36.69 -0.75
C ASP A 99 8.90 -37.33 -1.84
N ILE A 100 10.21 -37.03 -1.83
CA ILE A 100 11.20 -37.66 -2.73
C ILE A 100 11.50 -39.10 -2.29
N LYS A 101 11.32 -39.44 -1.01
CA LYS A 101 11.51 -40.82 -0.51
C LYS A 101 10.27 -41.70 -0.71
N ALA A 102 9.11 -41.12 -1.05
CA ALA A 102 7.86 -41.84 -1.29
C ALA A 102 7.48 -41.81 -2.79
N GLY A 103 8.36 -42.31 -3.66
CA GLY A 103 8.03 -42.57 -5.07
C GLY A 103 7.18 -43.84 -5.22
N PRO A 104 6.17 -43.86 -6.13
CA PRO A 104 5.31 -45.02 -6.34
C PRO A 104 6.05 -46.09 -7.15
N GLY A 105 6.38 -47.21 -6.53
CA GLY A 105 7.04 -48.32 -7.22
C GLY A 105 7.30 -49.50 -6.28
N ASN A 106 6.36 -50.44 -6.31
CA ASN A 106 6.41 -51.85 -5.85
C ASN A 106 7.02 -52.15 -4.47
#